data_AF-A0A2A7UE61-F1
#
_entry.id   AF-A0A2A7UE61-F1
#
_cell.length_a   1.000
_cell.length_b   1.000
_cell.length_c   1.000
_cell.angle_alpha   90.00
_cell.angle_beta   90.00
_cell.angle_gamma   90.00
#
_symmetry.space_group_name_H-M   'P 1'
#
loop_
_entity.id
_entity.type
_entity.pdbx_description
1 polymer ?
#
loop_
_entity_poly.entity_id
_entity_poly.type
_entity_poly.pdbx_seq_one_letter_code
_entity_poly.pdbx_strand_id
1 'polypeptide(L)'
;MANLLTAAREGSVSVTMKPEDFIYIDRDCEYFKQAIQAIQSIMDEVSHDRPWGLGEANPDLISAATVVDRFRGKAKGAGDNNSVWKVMEEHYRIVEDIQEVHRIARERMMQADSSFAAEFNRLNETLPQRAPEGSTYGPFLLPDGTTK
;
A
#
# COMPACT_ATOMS: atom_id res chain seq x y z
N MET A 1 -11.20 -3.64 2.45
CA MET A 1 -9.73 -3.76 2.63
C MET A 1 -9.31 -4.20 4.04
N ALA A 2 -10.16 -4.10 5.07
CA ALA A 2 -9.83 -4.60 6.42
C ALA A 2 -9.24 -6.02 6.47
N ASN A 3 -9.76 -6.95 5.66
CA ASN A 3 -9.23 -8.32 5.58
C ASN A 3 -7.79 -8.41 5.08
N LEU A 4 -7.35 -7.46 4.25
CA LEU A 4 -6.02 -7.46 3.64
C LEU A 4 -4.97 -6.90 4.61
N LEU A 5 -5.32 -5.86 5.36
CA LEU A 5 -4.50 -5.36 6.47
C LEU A 5 -4.33 -6.41 7.57
N THR A 6 -5.42 -7.10 7.94
CA THR A 6 -5.36 -8.20 8.90
C THR A 6 -4.48 -9.34 8.36
N ALA A 7 -4.66 -9.75 7.11
CA ALA A 7 -3.82 -10.79 6.49
C ALA A 7 -2.33 -10.40 6.44
N ALA A 8 -2.02 -9.13 6.11
CA ALA A 8 -0.66 -8.61 6.15
C ALA A 8 -0.07 -8.61 7.58
N ARG A 9 -0.88 -8.26 8.59
CA ARG A 9 -0.52 -8.35 10.02
C ARG A 9 -0.45 -9.78 10.55
N GLU A 10 -1.10 -10.74 9.92
CA GLU A 10 -1.04 -12.15 10.33
C GLU A 10 0.05 -12.92 9.57
N GLY A 11 0.58 -12.34 8.50
CA GLY A 11 1.72 -12.89 7.74
C GLY A 11 1.29 -13.89 6.69
N SER A 12 0.00 -13.93 6.38
CA SER A 12 -0.57 -14.76 5.32
C SER A 12 -0.40 -14.16 3.92
N VAL A 13 0.12 -12.93 3.82
CA VAL A 13 0.51 -12.27 2.57
C VAL A 13 2.02 -12.40 2.38
N SER A 14 2.45 -13.09 1.33
CA SER A 14 3.84 -13.10 0.89
C SER A 14 4.06 -12.03 -0.18
N VAL A 15 4.94 -11.06 0.13
CA VAL A 15 5.39 -10.04 -0.83
C VAL A 15 6.88 -10.27 -1.04
N THR A 16 7.26 -10.60 -2.28
CA THR A 16 8.68 -10.63 -2.69
C THR A 16 8.95 -9.39 -3.51
N MET A 17 9.65 -8.43 -2.92
CA MET A 17 10.01 -7.17 -3.56
C MET A 17 11.41 -6.75 -3.14
N LYS A 18 12.05 -5.92 -3.97
CA LYS A 18 13.32 -5.32 -3.60
C LYS A 18 13.09 -4.11 -2.67
N PRO A 19 14.07 -3.73 -1.85
CA PRO A 19 13.98 -2.54 -1.01
C PRO A 19 13.68 -1.26 -1.79
N GLU A 20 14.23 -1.12 -3.01
CA GLU A 20 13.97 0.01 -3.90
C GLU A 20 12.48 0.17 -4.22
N ASP A 21 11.79 -0.94 -4.49
CA ASP A 21 10.38 -0.93 -4.86
C ASP A 21 9.50 -0.49 -3.68
N PHE A 22 9.84 -0.88 -2.44
CA PHE A 22 9.13 -0.41 -1.25
C PHE A 22 9.24 1.10 -1.06
N ILE A 23 10.41 1.68 -1.35
CA ILE A 23 10.62 3.13 -1.25
C ILE A 23 9.81 3.86 -2.31
N TYR A 24 9.81 3.36 -3.56
CA TYR A 24 9.05 3.98 -4.64
C TYR A 24 7.54 3.91 -4.38
N ILE A 25 7.02 2.77 -3.95
CA ILE A 25 5.58 2.64 -3.63
C ILE A 25 5.19 3.63 -2.52
N ASP A 26 5.97 3.72 -1.45
CA ASP A 26 5.68 4.67 -0.36
C ASP A 26 5.64 6.12 -0.86
N ARG A 27 6.62 6.50 -1.68
CA ARG A 27 6.68 7.84 -2.30
C ARG A 27 5.51 8.10 -3.25
N ASP A 28 5.14 7.12 -4.05
CA ASP A 28 4.02 7.23 -4.99
C ASP A 28 2.70 7.35 -4.24
N CYS A 29 2.52 6.59 -3.14
CA CYS A 29 1.37 6.74 -2.25
C CYS A 29 1.28 8.17 -1.68
N GLU A 30 2.38 8.75 -1.22
CA GLU A 30 2.40 10.15 -0.77
C GLU A 30 2.03 11.13 -1.88
N TYR A 31 2.57 10.94 -3.08
CA TYR A 31 2.24 11.77 -4.23
C TYR A 31 0.74 11.71 -4.58
N PHE A 32 0.16 10.51 -4.60
CA PHE A 32 -1.28 10.34 -4.85
C PHE A 32 -2.14 10.99 -3.77
N LYS A 33 -1.78 10.82 -2.48
CA LYS A 33 -2.49 11.46 -1.37
C LYS A 33 -2.48 12.98 -1.48
N GLN A 34 -1.35 13.58 -1.85
CA GLN A 34 -1.24 15.02 -2.07
C GLN A 34 -2.11 15.49 -3.24
N ALA A 35 -2.11 14.77 -4.36
CA ALA A 35 -2.97 15.09 -5.51
C ALA A 35 -4.45 15.01 -5.14
N ILE A 36 -4.85 13.98 -4.38
CA ILE A 36 -6.21 13.82 -3.86
C ILE A 36 -6.60 15.02 -2.98
N GLN A 37 -5.74 15.41 -2.04
CA GLN A 37 -5.99 16.55 -1.17
C GLN A 37 -6.11 17.86 -1.96
N ALA A 38 -5.26 18.07 -2.97
CA ALA A 38 -5.36 19.24 -3.84
C ALA A 38 -6.71 19.30 -4.57
N ILE A 39 -7.18 18.17 -5.12
CA ILE A 39 -8.51 18.08 -5.74
C ILE A 39 -9.60 18.40 -4.72
N GLN A 40 -9.51 17.84 -3.51
CA GLN A 40 -10.47 18.10 -2.45
C GLN A 40 -10.52 19.57 -2.03
N SER A 41 -9.37 20.25 -1.95
CA SER A 41 -9.31 21.70 -1.69
C SER A 41 -10.03 22.50 -2.78
N ILE A 42 -9.76 22.20 -4.06
CA ILE A 42 -10.44 22.86 -5.18
C ILE A 42 -11.95 22.62 -5.12
N MET A 43 -12.38 21.39 -4.83
CA MET A 43 -13.82 21.08 -4.72
C MET A 43 -14.48 21.74 -3.51
N ASP A 44 -13.74 21.91 -2.41
CA ASP A 44 -14.21 22.67 -1.26
C ASP A 44 -14.44 24.14 -1.62
N GLU A 45 -13.48 24.76 -2.32
CA GLU A 45 -13.61 26.13 -2.84
C GLU A 45 -14.81 26.25 -3.78
N VAL A 46 -14.93 25.38 -4.78
CA VAL A 46 -16.08 25.36 -5.70
C VAL A 46 -17.40 25.27 -4.93
N SER A 47 -17.48 24.41 -3.91
CA SER A 47 -18.72 24.27 -3.13
C SER A 47 -19.12 25.52 -2.34
N HIS A 48 -18.14 26.34 -1.92
CA HIS A 48 -18.35 27.53 -1.11
C HIS A 48 -18.42 28.84 -1.90
N ASP A 49 -17.85 28.88 -3.10
CA ASP A 49 -17.63 30.13 -3.80
C ASP A 49 -18.96 30.85 -4.14
N ARG A 50 -19.03 32.14 -3.81
CA ARG A 50 -20.20 33.00 -4.04
C ARG A 50 -19.76 34.45 -4.33
N PRO A 51 -20.30 35.10 -5.38
CA PRO A 51 -21.13 34.55 -6.46
C PRO A 51 -20.29 33.86 -7.56
N TRP A 52 -20.90 32.91 -8.28
CA TRP A 52 -20.33 32.31 -9.49
C TRP A 52 -20.52 33.21 -10.73
N GLY A 53 -21.41 34.21 -10.64
CA GLY A 53 -21.61 35.19 -11.71
C GLY A 53 -22.40 34.65 -12.91
N LEU A 54 -23.16 33.58 -12.72
CA LEU A 54 -24.00 32.96 -13.76
C LEU A 54 -25.43 33.50 -13.76
N GLY A 55 -25.73 34.46 -12.89
CA GLY A 55 -27.08 34.99 -12.70
C GLY A 55 -27.88 34.22 -11.64
N GLU A 56 -27.22 33.43 -10.79
CA GLU A 56 -27.84 32.64 -9.72
C GLU A 56 -28.54 33.48 -8.64
N ALA A 57 -28.25 34.78 -8.58
CA ALA A 57 -28.94 35.73 -7.71
C ALA A 57 -30.18 36.36 -8.37
N ASN A 58 -30.40 36.15 -9.68
CA ASN A 58 -31.56 36.69 -10.39
C ASN A 58 -32.73 35.69 -10.31
N PRO A 59 -33.85 36.05 -9.64
CA PRO A 59 -35.00 35.15 -9.51
C PRO A 59 -35.67 34.81 -10.84
N ASP A 60 -35.49 35.63 -11.88
CA ASP A 60 -36.03 35.36 -13.22
C ASP A 60 -35.20 34.30 -13.97
N LEU A 61 -33.96 34.04 -13.53
CA LEU A 61 -33.03 33.08 -14.11
C LEU A 61 -32.99 31.77 -13.29
N ILE A 62 -34.13 31.11 -13.16
CA ILE A 62 -34.30 29.88 -12.34
C ILE A 62 -33.30 28.77 -12.72
N SER A 63 -32.98 28.65 -14.01
CA SER A 63 -32.01 27.66 -14.49
C SER A 63 -30.58 27.93 -13.99
N ALA A 64 -30.18 29.19 -13.81
CA ALA A 64 -28.85 29.56 -13.33
C ALA A 64 -28.64 29.07 -11.89
N ALA A 65 -29.59 29.36 -11.00
CA ALA A 65 -29.55 28.87 -9.62
C ALA A 65 -29.53 27.34 -9.56
N THR A 66 -30.38 26.68 -10.35
CA THR A 66 -30.44 25.21 -10.39
C THR A 66 -29.12 24.57 -10.82
N VAL A 67 -28.45 25.16 -11.83
CA VAL A 67 -27.16 24.67 -12.31
C VAL A 67 -26.08 24.87 -11.25
N VAL A 68 -25.97 26.07 -10.67
CA VAL A 68 -24.99 26.37 -9.62
C VAL A 68 -25.15 25.44 -8.42
N ASP A 69 -26.38 25.23 -7.94
CA ASP A 69 -26.65 24.35 -6.80
C ASP A 69 -26.28 22.88 -7.10
N ARG A 70 -26.54 22.40 -8.32
CA ARG A 70 -26.11 21.05 -8.75
C ARG A 70 -24.60 20.92 -8.75
N PHE A 71 -23.89 21.89 -9.31
CA PHE A 71 -22.43 21.86 -9.36
C PHE A 71 -21.81 21.94 -7.96
N ARG A 72 -22.35 22.79 -7.08
CA ARG A 72 -21.92 22.85 -5.66
C ARG A 72 -22.11 21.52 -4.96
N GLY A 73 -23.30 20.93 -5.08
CA GLY A 73 -23.58 19.62 -4.51
C GLY A 73 -22.61 18.55 -5.04
N LYS A 74 -22.35 18.54 -6.36
CA LYS A 74 -21.40 17.58 -6.97
C LYS A 74 -19.94 17.84 -6.59
N ALA A 75 -19.55 19.07 -6.31
CA ALA A 75 -18.23 19.36 -5.75
C ALA A 75 -18.11 18.79 -4.33
N LYS A 76 -19.04 19.16 -3.44
CA LYS A 76 -19.08 18.69 -2.05
C LYS A 76 -20.51 18.72 -1.49
N GLY A 77 -20.89 17.67 -0.76
CA GLY A 77 -22.16 17.64 -0.03
C GLY A 77 -23.36 17.09 -0.82
N ALA A 78 -23.14 16.40 -1.93
CA ALA A 78 -24.19 15.62 -2.58
C ALA A 78 -24.79 14.58 -1.61
N GLY A 79 -26.11 14.55 -1.47
CA GLY A 79 -26.81 13.66 -0.53
C GLY A 79 -26.71 12.17 -0.87
N ASP A 80 -26.22 11.83 -2.07
CA ASP A 80 -26.01 10.47 -2.56
C ASP A 80 -24.58 9.94 -2.30
N ASN A 81 -23.76 10.67 -1.53
CA ASN A 81 -22.32 10.44 -1.34
C ASN A 81 -21.49 10.47 -2.63
N ASN A 82 -22.07 10.83 -3.77
CA ASN A 82 -21.40 10.91 -5.05
C ASN A 82 -21.02 12.36 -5.36
N SER A 83 -20.29 12.97 -4.42
CA SER A 83 -19.58 14.23 -4.64
C SER A 83 -18.12 13.93 -4.87
N VAL A 84 -17.44 14.74 -5.69
CA VAL A 84 -16.02 14.56 -6.00
C VAL A 84 -15.20 14.54 -4.72
N TRP A 85 -15.47 15.45 -3.79
CA TRP A 85 -14.79 15.49 -2.49
C TRP A 85 -14.90 14.16 -1.73
N LYS A 86 -16.10 13.55 -1.71
CA LYS A 86 -16.37 12.31 -0.99
C LYS A 86 -15.72 11.09 -1.64
N VAL A 87 -15.81 10.99 -2.95
CA VAL A 87 -15.16 9.92 -3.73
C VAL A 87 -13.63 10.00 -3.57
N MET A 88 -13.07 11.21 -3.57
CA MET A 88 -11.65 11.44 -3.31
C MET A 88 -11.25 11.03 -1.88
N GLU A 89 -12.12 11.24 -0.89
CA GLU A 89 -11.88 10.75 0.48
C GLU A 89 -11.80 9.21 0.53
N GLU A 90 -12.68 8.52 -0.21
CA GLU A 90 -12.63 7.07 -0.32
C GLU A 90 -11.33 6.61 -0.98
N HIS A 91 -10.93 7.22 -2.09
CA HIS A 91 -9.64 6.93 -2.73
C HIS A 91 -8.45 7.19 -1.82
N TYR A 92 -8.48 8.24 -1.01
CA TYR A 92 -7.42 8.52 -0.03
C TYR A 92 -7.22 7.35 0.92
N ARG A 93 -8.32 6.83 1.48
CA ARG A 93 -8.28 5.68 2.40
C ARG A 93 -7.76 4.42 1.74
N ILE A 94 -8.09 4.20 0.46
CA ILE A 94 -7.55 3.07 -0.31
C ILE A 94 -6.03 3.19 -0.44
N VAL A 95 -5.52 4.38 -0.78
CA VAL A 95 -4.07 4.61 -0.90
C VAL A 95 -3.38 4.43 0.44
N GLU A 96 -3.98 4.91 1.53
CA GLU A 96 -3.48 4.73 2.90
C GLU A 96 -3.43 3.24 3.30
N ASP A 97 -4.48 2.47 3.01
CA ASP A 97 -4.51 1.02 3.25
C ASP A 97 -3.38 0.30 2.48
N ILE A 98 -3.14 0.67 1.22
CA ILE A 98 -2.06 0.11 0.39
C ILE A 98 -0.69 0.45 0.99
N GLN A 99 -0.48 1.70 1.37
CA GLN A 99 0.77 2.15 1.96
C GLN A 99 1.06 1.39 3.26
N GLU A 100 0.06 1.24 4.12
CA GLU A 100 0.20 0.56 5.40
C GLU A 100 0.52 -0.93 5.23
N VAL A 101 -0.11 -1.61 4.27
CA VAL A 101 0.22 -3.02 3.95
C VAL A 101 1.69 -3.16 3.55
N HIS A 102 2.20 -2.27 2.68
CA HIS A 102 3.60 -2.32 2.25
C HIS A 102 4.56 -1.97 3.37
N ARG A 103 4.20 -1.04 4.26
CA ARG A 103 4.99 -0.70 5.45
C ARG A 103 5.13 -1.91 6.38
N ILE A 104 4.02 -2.60 6.68
CA ILE A 104 4.00 -3.80 7.52
C ILE A 104 4.84 -4.92 6.88
N ALA A 105 4.71 -5.14 5.57
CA ALA A 105 5.49 -6.13 4.85
C ALA A 105 6.99 -5.85 4.94
N ARG A 106 7.40 -4.60 4.71
CA ARG A 106 8.80 -4.16 4.83
C ARG A 106 9.36 -4.40 6.23
N GLU A 107 8.63 -3.98 7.26
CA GLU A 107 9.06 -4.14 8.66
C GLU A 107 9.29 -5.61 9.02
N ARG A 108 8.43 -6.50 8.53
CA ARG A 108 8.56 -7.94 8.75
C ARG A 108 9.76 -8.55 8.04
N MET A 109 10.00 -8.16 6.79
CA MET A 109 11.19 -8.62 6.06
C MET A 109 12.47 -8.19 6.78
N MET A 110 12.55 -6.94 7.23
CA MET A 110 13.70 -6.45 8.01
C MET A 110 13.88 -7.21 9.34
N GLN A 111 12.79 -7.50 10.05
CA GLN A 111 12.83 -8.29 11.29
C GLN A 111 13.28 -9.74 11.04
N ALA A 112 12.81 -10.37 9.96
CA ALA A 112 13.21 -11.72 9.58
C ALA A 112 14.70 -11.81 9.28
N ASP A 113 15.22 -10.89 8.46
CA ASP A 113 16.65 -10.84 8.12
C ASP A 113 17.52 -10.60 9.36
N SER A 114 17.11 -9.68 10.24
CA SER A 114 17.83 -9.42 11.50
C SER A 114 17.81 -10.64 12.43
N SER A 115 16.69 -11.35 12.51
CA SER A 115 16.55 -12.53 13.38
C SER A 115 17.41 -13.68 12.87
N PHE A 116 17.42 -13.90 11.55
CA PHE A 116 18.28 -14.87 10.91
C PHE A 116 19.76 -14.56 11.15
N ALA A 117 20.19 -13.31 10.97
CA ALA A 117 21.58 -12.92 11.20
C ALA A 117 22.00 -13.14 12.67
N ALA A 118 21.13 -12.81 13.62
CA ALA A 118 21.38 -13.05 15.05
C ALA A 118 21.49 -14.54 15.37
N GLU A 119 20.58 -15.36 14.84
CA GLU A 119 20.59 -16.80 15.06
C GLU A 119 21.81 -17.47 14.39
N PHE A 120 22.17 -17.04 13.19
CA PHE A 120 23.37 -17.49 12.49
C PHE A 120 24.62 -17.22 13.32
N ASN A 121 24.79 -15.99 13.84
CA ASN A 121 25.95 -15.65 14.68
C ASN A 121 25.99 -16.48 15.96
N ARG A 122 24.84 -16.62 16.65
CA ARG A 122 24.74 -17.48 17.84
C ARG A 122 25.13 -18.92 17.52
N LEU A 123 24.60 -19.49 16.45
CA LEU A 123 24.90 -20.87 16.04
C LEU A 123 26.34 -21.02 15.59
N ASN A 124 26.92 -20.03 14.91
CA ASN A 124 28.31 -20.05 14.48
C ASN A 124 29.29 -20.04 15.68
N GLU A 125 28.92 -19.40 16.78
CA GLU A 125 29.71 -19.40 18.02
C GLU A 125 29.49 -20.65 18.89
N THR A 126 28.28 -21.22 18.88
CA THR A 126 27.88 -22.30 19.79
C THR A 126 27.93 -23.69 19.18
N LEU A 127 27.86 -23.81 17.85
CA LEU A 127 27.90 -25.12 17.20
C LEU A 127 29.33 -25.64 17.16
N PRO A 128 29.58 -26.87 17.64
CA PRO A 128 30.87 -27.50 17.48
C PRO A 128 31.16 -27.73 15.99
N GLN A 129 32.44 -27.62 15.61
CA GLN A 129 32.87 -27.94 14.24
C GLN A 129 32.46 -29.37 13.88
N ARG A 130 31.59 -29.49 12.87
CA ARG A 130 31.25 -30.78 12.25
C ARG A 130 32.21 -31.02 11.09
N ALA A 131 32.71 -32.24 10.95
CA ALA A 131 33.42 -32.65 9.74
C ALA A 131 32.55 -32.36 8.51
N PRO A 132 33.12 -31.92 7.37
CA PRO A 132 32.35 -31.74 6.15
C PRO A 132 31.56 -33.01 5.85
N GLU A 133 30.30 -32.86 5.43
CA GLU A 133 29.47 -34.02 5.09
C GLU A 133 30.22 -34.85 4.06
N GLY A 134 30.60 -36.07 4.45
CA GLY A 134 31.30 -36.99 3.58
C GLY A 134 30.44 -37.18 2.33
N SER A 135 31.03 -36.93 1.17
CA SER A 135 30.32 -37.08 -0.09
C SER A 135 29.72 -38.48 -0.15
N THR A 136 28.40 -38.55 -0.31
CA THR A 136 27.66 -39.78 -0.59
C THR A 136 27.95 -40.29 -2.01
N TYR A 137 29.19 -40.20 -2.49
CA TYR A 137 29.68 -41.18 -3.46
C TYR A 137 29.90 -42.47 -2.66
N GLY A 138 28.83 -43.27 -2.58
CA GLY A 138 28.88 -44.62 -1.99
C GLY A 138 29.97 -45.47 -2.64
N PRO A 139 30.31 -46.64 -2.06
CA PRO A 139 31.30 -47.51 -2.67
C PRO A 139 30.86 -47.81 -4.10
N PHE A 140 31.72 -47.51 -5.08
CA PHE A 140 31.57 -48.10 -6.41
C PHE A 140 31.74 -49.60 -6.22
N LEU A 141 30.63 -50.33 -6.03
CA LEU A 141 30.59 -51.76 -6.26
C LEU A 141 30.87 -51.94 -7.75
N LEU A 142 32.09 -52.34 -8.06
CA LEU A 142 32.38 -52.89 -9.38
C LEU A 142 31.50 -54.14 -9.57
N PRO A 143 31.14 -54.51 -10.81
CA PRO A 143 30.32 -55.70 -11.09
C PRO A 143 30.88 -57.03 -10.53
N ASP A 144 32.10 -57.02 -9.99
CA ASP A 144 32.81 -58.15 -9.38
C ASP A 144 32.67 -58.24 -7.85
N GLY A 145 32.01 -57.27 -7.20
CA GLY A 145 31.71 -57.31 -5.76
C GLY A 145 32.88 -56.95 -4.84
N THR A 146 33.96 -56.33 -5.33
CA THR A 146 35.09 -55.90 -4.49
C THR A 146 35.07 -54.40 -4.15
N THR A 147 35.51 -54.05 -2.93
CA THR A 147 35.75 -52.66 -2.50
C THR A 147 37.24 -52.40 -2.42
N LYS A 148 37.72 -51.28 -2.98
CA LYS A 148 39.03 -50.71 -2.64
C LYS A 148 38.94 -49.87 -1.37
#